data_AF-A0A318JPG7-F1
#
_entry.id   AF-A0A318JPG7-F1
#
_cell.length_a   1.000
_cell.length_b   1.000
_cell.length_c   1.000
_cell.angle_alpha   90.00
_cell.angle_beta   90.00
_cell.angle_gamma   90.00
#
_symmetry.space_group_name_H-M   'P 1'
#
loop_
_entity.id
_entity.type
_entity.pdbx_description
1 polymer ?
#
loop_
_entity_poly.entity_id
_entity_poly.type
_entity_poly.pdbx_seq_one_letter_code
_entity_poly.pdbx_strand_id
1 'polypeptide(L)' 'MKHPRFDIDLDKHYNATVVIACVACGHENRHHLKALSPDHTLRCQCGSDISMNSTAMLAAQRRVSELKQAYRIP' A
#
# COMPACT_ATOMS: atom_id res chain seq x y z
N MET A 1 15.90 -5.71 -8.49
CA MET A 1 14.70 -4.85 -8.67
C MET A 1 14.35 -4.25 -7.31
N LYS A 2 14.28 -2.92 -7.19
CA LYS A 2 13.89 -2.27 -5.91
C LYS A 2 12.37 -2.33 -5.82
N HIS A 3 11.83 -3.16 -4.93
CA HIS A 3 10.40 -3.13 -4.65
C HIS A 3 10.02 -1.72 -4.15
N PRO A 4 8.89 -1.17 -4.59
CA PRO A 4 8.40 0.07 -4.00
C PRO A 4 8.28 -0.14 -2.49
N ARG A 5 8.91 0.73 -1.70
CA ARG A 5 8.72 0.72 -0.25
C ARG A 5 7.30 1.21 0.00
N PHE A 6 6.50 0.36 0.63
CA PHE A 6 5.16 0.68 1.06
C PHE A 6 5.07 0.52 2.58
N ASP A 7 4.25 1.38 3.18
CA ASP A 7 3.85 1.28 4.58
C ASP A 7 2.34 1.00 4.66
N ILE A 8 1.88 0.56 5.83
CA ILE A 8 0.48 0.22 6.08
C ILE A 8 0.01 0.99 7.29
N ASP A 9 -0.97 1.86 7.05
CA ASP A 9 -1.70 2.56 8.09
C ASP A 9 -3.08 1.92 8.29
N LEU A 10 -3.55 1.88 9.53
CA LEU A 10 -4.89 1.42 9.87
C LEU A 10 -5.69 2.63 10.35
N ASP A 11 -6.81 2.92 9.68
CA ASP A 11 -7.69 3.99 10.14
C ASP A 11 -8.40 3.61 11.46
N LYS A 12 -9.15 4.55 12.04
CA LYS A 12 -9.92 4.34 13.28
C LYS A 12 -10.97 3.21 13.22
N HIS A 13 -11.29 2.72 12.02
CA HIS A 13 -12.19 1.58 11.79
C HIS A 13 -11.42 0.34 11.32
N TYR A 14 -10.10 0.35 11.43
CA TYR A 14 -9.20 -0.73 11.04
C TYR A 14 -9.21 -1.05 9.54
N ASN A 15 -9.57 -0.07 8.70
CA ASN A 15 -9.36 -0.18 7.26
C ASN A 15 -7.88 0.06 6.94
N ALA A 16 -7.29 -0.87 6.20
CA ALA A 16 -5.92 -0.75 5.73
C ALA A 16 -5.79 0.26 4.60
N THR A 17 -4.83 1.17 4.78
CA THR A 17 -4.37 2.14 3.80
C THR A 17 -2.92 1.85 3.49
N VAL A 18 -2.63 1.59 2.22
CA VAL A 18 -1.26 1.47 1.73
C VAL A 18 -0.72 2.86 1.46
N VAL A 19 0.44 3.16 2.03
CA VAL A 19 1.21 4.37 1.75
C VAL A 19 2.38 3.99 0.88
N ILE A 20 2.44 4.50 -0.35
CA ILE A 20 3.48 4.15 -1.33
C ILE A 20 4.25 5.43 -1.68
N ALA A 21 5.55 5.42 -1.42
CA ALA A 21 6.40 6.52 -1.85
C ALA A 21 6.69 6.40 -3.36
N CYS A 22 6.40 7.47 -4.10
CA CYS A 22 6.76 7.55 -5.52
C CYS A 22 8.28 7.54 -5.67
N VAL A 23 8.82 6.62 -6.46
CA VAL A 23 10.27 6.53 -6.70
C VAL A 23 10.83 7.72 -7.49
N ALA A 24 9.97 8.45 -8.21
CA ALA A 24 10.38 9.59 -9.04
C ALA A 24 10.43 10.92 -8.27
N CYS A 25 9.42 11.21 -7.45
CA CYS A 25 9.32 12.49 -6.73
C CYS A 25 9.35 12.37 -5.20
N GLY A 26 9.38 11.15 -4.65
CA GLY A 26 9.32 10.90 -3.21
C GLY A 26 7.95 11.11 -2.56
N HIS A 27 6.94 11.56 -3.32
CA HIS A 27 5.61 11.84 -2.78
C HIS A 27 4.91 10.58 -2.29
N GLU A 28 4.31 10.65 -1.11
CA GLU A 28 3.52 9.56 -0.55
C GLU A 28 2.12 9.53 -1.19
N ASN A 29 1.75 8.37 -1.73
CA ASN A 29 0.42 8.14 -2.29
C ASN A 29 -0.31 7.17 -1.35
N ARG A 30 -1.50 7.57 -0.89
CA ARG A 30 -2.28 6.82 0.10
C ARG A 30 -3.54 6.25 -0.55
N HIS A 31 -3.69 4.93 -0.49
CA HIS A 31 -4.85 4.25 -1.07
C HIS A 31 -5.34 3.14 -0.16
N HIS A 32 -6.66 2.98 -0.06
CA HIS A 32 -7.22 1.84 0.66
C HIS A 32 -6.81 0.54 -0.02
N LEU A 33 -6.25 -0.40 0.73
CA LEU A 33 -5.78 -1.68 0.19
C LEU A 33 -6.90 -2.46 -0.51
N LYS A 34 -8.12 -2.39 0.03
CA LYS A 34 -9.32 -3.03 -0.55
C LYS A 34 -9.75 -2.46 -1.91
N ALA A 35 -9.32 -1.24 -2.23
CA ALA A 35 -9.62 -0.58 -3.50
C ALA A 35 -8.51 -0.83 -4.55
N LEU A 36 -7.38 -1.41 -4.15
CA LEU A 36 -6.30 -1.76 -5.05
C LEU A 36 -6.57 -3.14 -5.66
N SER A 37 -6.35 -3.23 -6.96
CA SER A 37 -6.31 -4.50 -7.69
C SER A 37 -4.86 -4.80 -8.08
N PRO A 38 -4.49 -6.08 -8.19
CA PRO A 38 -3.18 -6.44 -8.71
C PRO A 38 -3.04 -5.89 -10.13
N ASP A 39 -1.85 -5.40 -10.45
CA ASP A 39 -1.51 -4.78 -11.73
C ASP A 39 -2.24 -3.45 -12.02
N HIS A 40 -2.96 -2.90 -11.03
CA HIS A 40 -3.47 -1.55 -11.14
C HIS A 40 -2.33 -0.54 -11.05
N THR A 41 -2.29 0.37 -12.02
CA THR A 41 -1.30 1.44 -12.07
C THR A 41 -1.90 2.69 -11.43
N LEU A 42 -1.31 3.12 -10.32
CA LEU A 42 -1.64 4.37 -9.66
C LEU A 42 -0.82 5.49 -10.27
N ARG A 43 -1.45 6.62 -10.57
CA ARG A 43 -0.74 7.78 -11.11
C ARG A 43 -0.36 8.73 -9.98
N CYS A 44 0.94 8.96 -9.81
CA CYS A 44 1.44 9.95 -8.87
C CYS A 44 1.16 11.38 -9.37
N GLN A 45 1.08 12.34 -8.46
CA GLN A 45 0.91 13.76 -8.79
C GLN A 45 2.01 14.32 -9.71
N CYS A 46 3.22 13.76 -9.67
CA CYS A 46 4.31 14.13 -10.57
C CYS A 46 4.15 13.56 -12.00
N GLY A 47 3.10 12.80 -12.27
CA GLY A 47 2.83 12.16 -13.56
C GLY A 47 3.50 10.79 -13.75
N SER A 48 4.29 10.32 -12.79
CA SER A 48 4.89 8.98 -12.82
C SER A 48 3.91 7.91 -12.36
N ASP A 49 4.03 6.74 -12.98
CA ASP A 49 3.23 5.57 -12.65
C ASP A 49 3.83 4.80 -11.47
N ILE A 50 2.96 4.41 -10.55
CA ILE A 50 3.25 3.59 -9.38
C ILE A 50 2.49 2.29 -9.57
N SER A 51 3.22 1.20 -9.80
CA SER A 51 2.64 -0.13 -9.94
C SER A 51 2.84 -0.93 -8.66
N MET A 52 1.75 -1.59 -8.23
CA MET A 52 1.82 -2.68 -7.25
C MET A 52 1.55 -3.98 -7.98
N ASN A 53 2.59 -4.80 -8.13
CA ASN A 53 2.43 -6.16 -8.63
C ASN A 53 1.77 -7.06 -7.56
N SER A 54 1.30 -8.23 -8.00
CA SER A 54 0.67 -9.23 -7.13
C SER A 54 1.52 -9.58 -5.90
N THR A 55 2.84 -9.67 -6.04
CA THR A 55 3.76 -9.95 -4.91
C THR A 55 3.74 -8.84 -3.86
N ALA A 56 3.80 -7.58 -4.28
CA ALA A 56 3.72 -6.43 -3.38
C ALA A 56 2.35 -6.34 -2.71
N MET A 57 1.27 -6.65 -3.45
CA MET A 57 -0.08 -6.67 -2.90
C MET A 57 -0.25 -7.77 -1.84
N LEU A 58 0.26 -8.97 -2.08
CA LEU A 58 0.26 -10.06 -1.10
C LEU A 58 1.07 -9.70 0.15
N ALA A 59 2.22 -9.05 -0.02
CA ALA A 59 3.04 -8.58 1.10
C ALA A 59 2.30 -7.50 1.93
N ALA A 60 1.61 -6.57 1.27
CA ALA A 60 0.77 -5.57 1.94
C ALA A 60 -0.38 -6.22 2.72
N GLN A 61 -1.06 -7.21 2.14
CA GLN A 61 -2.12 -7.96 2.83
C GLN A 61 -1.59 -8.72 4.06
N ARG A 62 -0.43 -9.37 3.95
CA ARG A 62 0.21 -10.03 5.10
C ARG A 62 0.54 -9.03 6.21
N ARG A 63 1.09 -7.87 5.84
CA ARG A 63 1.43 -6.82 6.81
C ARG A 63 0.20 -6.27 7.54
N VAL A 64 -0.93 -6.13 6.83
CA VAL A 64 -2.22 -5.78 7.47
C VAL A 64 -2.63 -6.83 8.49
N SER A 65 -2.56 -8.11 8.13
CA SER A 65 -2.90 -9.20 9.06
C SER A 65 -2.00 -9.20 10.30
N GLU A 66 -0.69 -8.97 10.13
CA GLU A 66 0.25 -8.83 11.25
C GLU A 66 -0.10 -7.65 12.16
N LEU A 67 -0.42 -6.49 11.58
CA LEU A 67 -0.82 -5.31 12.35
C LEU A 67 -2.12 -5.56 13.11
N LYS A 68 -3.14 -6.14 12.46
CA LYS A 68 -4.40 -6.49 13.11
C LYS A 68 -4.18 -7.44 14.29
N GLN A 69 -3.36 -8.46 14.11
CA GLN A 69 -2.99 -9.38 15.20
C GLN A 69 -2.28 -8.65 16.36
N ALA A 70 -1.33 -7.77 16.05
CA ALA A 70 -0.61 -6.98 17.07
C ALA A 70 -1.54 -6.07 17.87
N TYR A 71 -2.53 -5.45 17.21
CA TYR A 71 -3.54 -4.61 17.84
C TYR A 71 -4.73 -5.40 18.41
N ARG A 72 -4.73 -6.74 18.33
CA ARG A 72 -5.83 -7.63 18.74
C ARG A 72 -7.17 -7.29 18.07
N ILE A 73 -7.10 -6.80 16.84
CA ILE A 73 -8.26 -6.54 15.98
C ILE A 73 -8.62 -7.85 15.28
N PRO A 74 -9.88 -8.29 15.35
CA PRO A 74 -10.35 -9.50 14.67
C PRO A 74 -10.32 -9.40 13.13
#